data_AF-A0A1A8ES47-F1
#
_entry.id   AF-A0A1A8ES47-F1
#
_cell.length_a   1.000
_cell.length_b   1.000
_cell.length_c   1.000
_cell.angle_alpha   90.00
_cell.angle_beta   90.00
_cell.angle_gamma   90.00
#
_symmetry.space_group_name_H-M   'P 1'
#
loop_
_entity.id
_entity.type
_entity.pdbx_description
1 polymer ?
#
loop_
_entity_poly.entity_id
_entity_poly.type
_entity_poly.pdbx_seq_one_letter_code
_entity_poly.pdbx_strand_id
1 'polypeptide(L)'
;SLPVASRTPPVLWRSLSAALTRGSLVSCFIQAHTYSDVGKVTPDGLVMGHAYAITNSDKVMKGSEEVLLLRLRNPWGFVEFCGSWSDKCKDWDETDQAEKDRIKLKLEEDGEFWISIDDFSKTFNMVELCSVSPDSLEEDTAAGQSTWTVSEHKGTWVSGSTAGGSRKNNKSFWKNPQFQLVLQERDQDEEEEEEEEDNDQQDDDDKLDDGDEMMTAEEKKKAQKQKAKHCTVLVELLQKNRRQKDKTNFLYVAFHVYKVPPK
;
A
#
# COMPACT_ATOMS: atom_id res chain seq x y z
N SER A 1 3.26 -2.74 -5.11
CA SER A 1 3.01 -4.12 -4.60
C SER A 1 3.81 -4.32 -3.32
N LEU A 2 3.27 -5.08 -2.38
CA LEU A 2 3.83 -5.31 -1.04
C LEU A 2 4.07 -6.80 -0.79
N PRO A 3 5.33 -7.25 -0.57
CA PRO A 3 5.59 -8.65 -0.21
C PRO A 3 4.91 -8.98 1.10
N VAL A 4 4.12 -10.06 1.14
CA VAL A 4 3.39 -10.46 2.34
C VAL A 4 4.34 -10.70 3.50
N ALA A 5 5.48 -11.35 3.24
CA ALA A 5 6.52 -11.61 4.24
C ALA A 5 7.27 -10.37 4.76
N SER A 6 7.00 -9.17 4.22
CA SER A 6 7.67 -7.93 4.68
C SER A 6 7.09 -7.37 5.99
N ARG A 7 5.91 -7.84 6.42
CA ARG A 7 5.21 -7.38 7.62
C ARG A 7 4.77 -8.56 8.46
N THR A 8 4.69 -8.39 9.78
CA THR A 8 4.07 -9.40 10.65
C THR A 8 2.56 -9.45 10.40
N PRO A 9 1.89 -10.60 10.64
CA PRO A 9 0.46 -10.73 10.33
C PRO A 9 -0.41 -9.59 10.92
N PRO A 10 -0.28 -9.18 12.21
CA PRO A 10 -1.10 -8.09 12.74
C PRO A 10 -0.86 -6.73 12.08
N VAL A 11 0.39 -6.42 11.71
CA VAL A 11 0.74 -5.17 11.03
C VAL A 11 0.22 -5.19 9.59
N LEU A 12 0.35 -6.32 8.91
CA LEU A 12 -0.20 -6.52 7.58
C LEU A 12 -1.72 -6.36 7.59
N TRP A 13 -2.42 -7.01 8.52
CA TRP A 13 -3.87 -6.88 8.67
C TRP A 13 -4.29 -5.42 8.82
N ARG A 14 -3.70 -4.67 9.77
CA ARG A 14 -4.01 -3.25 9.96
C ARG A 14 -3.80 -2.42 8.68
N SER A 15 -2.71 -2.69 7.96
CA SER A 15 -2.40 -1.99 6.71
C SER A 15 -3.45 -2.26 5.63
N LEU A 16 -3.89 -3.51 5.50
CA LEU A 16 -4.92 -3.92 4.54
C LEU A 16 -6.30 -3.39 4.95
N SER A 17 -6.63 -3.42 6.23
CA SER A 17 -7.88 -2.86 6.76
C SER A 17 -7.96 -1.36 6.50
N ALA A 18 -6.90 -0.60 6.79
CA ALA A 18 -6.84 0.83 6.51
C ALA A 18 -7.00 1.14 5.01
N ALA A 19 -6.32 0.35 4.16
CA ALA A 19 -6.47 0.43 2.71
C ALA A 19 -7.93 0.22 2.24
N LEU A 20 -8.59 -0.83 2.74
CA LEU A 20 -9.97 -1.15 2.40
C LEU A 20 -10.93 -0.04 2.86
N THR A 21 -10.76 0.48 4.08
CA THR A 21 -11.56 1.60 4.60
C THR A 21 -11.42 2.87 3.77
N ARG A 22 -10.24 3.14 3.22
CA ARG A 22 -10.00 4.25 2.28
C ARG A 22 -10.54 4.00 0.86
N GLY A 23 -11.18 2.85 0.62
CA GLY A 23 -11.72 2.49 -0.69
C GLY A 23 -10.66 2.09 -1.72
N SER A 24 -9.46 1.70 -1.26
CA SER A 24 -8.44 1.13 -2.16
C SER A 24 -8.89 -0.23 -2.69
N LEU A 25 -8.55 -0.52 -3.94
CA LEU A 25 -8.69 -1.87 -4.49
C LEU A 25 -7.48 -2.69 -4.09
N VAL A 26 -7.71 -3.85 -3.49
CA VAL A 26 -6.66 -4.71 -2.96
C VAL A 26 -6.77 -6.07 -3.63
N SER A 27 -5.68 -6.53 -4.22
CA SER A 27 -5.56 -7.88 -4.78
C SER A 27 -4.39 -8.62 -4.17
N CYS A 28 -4.42 -9.95 -4.23
CA CYS A 28 -3.32 -10.80 -3.82
C CYS A 28 -3.16 -11.96 -4.78
N PHE A 29 -1.97 -12.59 -4.77
CA PHE A 29 -1.75 -13.82 -5.51
C PHE A 29 -0.69 -14.70 -4.84
N ILE A 30 -0.80 -15.99 -5.16
CA ILE A 30 0.21 -17.00 -4.84
C ILE A 30 1.16 -17.09 -6.03
N GLN A 31 2.45 -16.92 -5.79
CA GLN A 31 3.44 -16.94 -6.84
C GLN A 31 3.63 -18.35 -7.40
N ALA A 32 3.40 -18.52 -8.69
CA ALA A 32 3.80 -19.74 -9.40
C ALA A 32 5.31 -19.69 -9.70
N HIS A 33 6.04 -20.76 -9.39
CA HIS A 33 7.47 -20.83 -9.66
C HIS A 33 7.77 -21.19 -11.13
N THR A 34 6.90 -21.97 -11.75
CA THR A 34 7.00 -22.34 -13.16
C THR A 34 5.70 -22.06 -13.90
N TYR A 35 5.76 -21.95 -15.24
CA TYR A 35 4.56 -21.75 -16.04
C TYR A 35 3.54 -22.89 -15.89
N SER A 36 4.00 -24.13 -15.70
CA SER A 36 3.13 -25.27 -15.48
C SER A 36 2.44 -25.26 -14.11
N ASP A 37 2.90 -24.43 -13.16
CA ASP A 37 2.25 -24.26 -11.87
C ASP A 37 1.09 -23.27 -11.91
N VAL A 38 1.04 -22.40 -12.93
CA VAL A 38 -0.05 -21.45 -13.11
C VAL A 38 -1.38 -22.21 -13.31
N GLY A 39 -2.37 -21.89 -12.49
CA GLY A 39 -3.68 -22.53 -12.53
C GLY A 39 -3.78 -23.83 -11.73
N LYS A 40 -2.69 -24.33 -11.14
CA LYS A 40 -2.77 -25.49 -10.23
C LYS A 40 -3.45 -25.10 -8.93
N VAL A 41 -4.33 -25.99 -8.46
CA VAL A 41 -5.01 -25.87 -7.16
C VAL A 41 -4.12 -26.49 -6.08
N THR A 42 -3.89 -25.77 -4.98
CA THR A 42 -3.17 -26.22 -3.79
C THR A 42 -4.05 -27.19 -2.99
N PRO A 43 -3.48 -27.94 -2.03
CA PRO A 43 -4.27 -28.79 -1.13
C PRO A 43 -5.38 -28.04 -0.39
N ASP A 44 -5.16 -26.74 -0.11
CA ASP A 44 -6.11 -25.87 0.60
C ASP A 44 -7.13 -25.19 -0.32
N GLY A 45 -7.22 -25.62 -1.59
CA GLY A 45 -8.25 -25.13 -2.52
C GLY A 45 -7.90 -23.80 -3.22
N LEU A 46 -6.69 -23.28 -3.04
CA LEU A 46 -6.26 -22.01 -3.67
C LEU A 46 -5.54 -22.24 -4.98
N VAL A 47 -5.59 -21.28 -5.90
CA VAL A 47 -5.03 -21.40 -7.25
C VAL A 47 -3.72 -20.61 -7.36
N MET A 48 -2.65 -21.27 -7.78
CA MET A 48 -1.34 -20.63 -8.00
C MET A 48 -1.30 -19.79 -9.28
N GLY A 49 -0.57 -18.67 -9.24
CA GLY A 49 -0.45 -17.75 -10.38
C GLY A 49 -1.77 -17.07 -10.76
N HIS A 50 -2.74 -17.04 -9.83
CA HIS A 50 -4.07 -16.48 -10.01
C HIS A 50 -4.31 -15.33 -9.04
N ALA A 51 -5.05 -14.32 -9.50
CA ALA A 51 -5.34 -13.13 -8.72
C ALA A 51 -6.66 -13.29 -7.95
N TYR A 52 -6.61 -13.00 -6.66
CA TYR A 52 -7.76 -12.90 -5.77
C TYR A 52 -7.95 -11.44 -5.38
N ALA A 53 -9.19 -11.02 -5.15
CA ALA A 53 -9.49 -9.72 -4.56
C ALA A 53 -9.61 -9.87 -3.04
N ILE A 54 -9.07 -8.92 -2.28
CA ILE A 54 -9.39 -8.78 -0.86
C ILE A 54 -10.55 -7.79 -0.78
N THR A 55 -11.72 -8.26 -0.33
CA THR A 55 -12.97 -7.51 -0.37
C THR A 55 -13.36 -6.94 0.99
N ASN A 56 -12.82 -7.49 2.08
CA ASN A 56 -13.06 -6.99 3.43
C ASN A 56 -12.00 -7.50 4.41
N SER A 57 -12.00 -6.91 5.60
CA SER A 57 -11.21 -7.32 6.76
C SER A 57 -12.05 -7.14 8.01
N ASP A 58 -12.03 -8.11 8.91
CA ASP A 58 -12.80 -8.01 10.15
C ASP A 58 -12.11 -8.80 11.27
N LYS A 59 -12.52 -8.56 12.51
CA LYS A 59 -12.09 -9.29 13.69
C LYS A 59 -13.25 -10.09 14.23
N VAL A 60 -13.02 -11.34 14.59
CA VAL A 60 -14.08 -12.22 15.13
C VAL A 60 -13.62 -12.82 16.44
N MET A 61 -14.52 -12.89 17.42
CA MET A 61 -14.28 -13.60 18.67
C MET A 61 -14.63 -15.08 18.51
N LYS A 62 -13.63 -15.97 18.65
CA LYS A 62 -13.81 -17.41 18.77
C LYS A 62 -13.67 -17.79 20.24
N GLY A 63 -14.79 -17.92 20.95
CA GLY A 63 -14.79 -18.00 22.42
C GLY A 63 -14.15 -16.75 23.05
N SER A 64 -12.98 -16.90 23.68
CA SER A 64 -12.22 -15.78 24.29
C SER A 64 -11.09 -15.24 23.41
N GLU A 65 -10.85 -15.83 22.24
CA GLU A 65 -9.76 -15.45 21.34
C GLU A 65 -10.24 -14.49 20.25
N GLU A 66 -9.54 -13.37 20.06
CA GLU A 66 -9.76 -12.47 18.93
C GLU A 66 -8.96 -12.97 17.72
N VAL A 67 -9.65 -13.27 16.62
CA VAL A 67 -9.03 -13.72 15.37
C VAL A 67 -9.19 -12.65 14.30
N LEU A 68 -8.07 -12.30 13.64
CA LEU A 68 -8.03 -11.34 12.55
C LEU A 68 -8.29 -12.05 11.23
N LEU A 69 -9.36 -11.69 10.54
CA LEU A 69 -9.78 -12.32 9.29
C LEU A 69 -9.70 -11.35 8.11
N LEU A 70 -9.43 -11.92 6.94
CA LEU A 70 -9.57 -11.28 5.64
C LEU A 70 -10.63 -12.01 4.83
N ARG A 71 -11.45 -11.25 4.10
CA ARG A 71 -12.40 -11.80 3.14
C ARG A 71 -11.82 -11.67 1.74
N LEU A 72 -11.62 -12.81 1.09
CA LEU A 72 -11.07 -12.89 -0.25
C LEU A 72 -12.15 -13.33 -1.23
N ARG A 73 -11.96 -12.98 -2.50
CA ARG A 73 -12.83 -13.40 -3.59
C ARG A 73 -12.02 -13.95 -4.76
N ASN A 74 -12.32 -15.18 -5.14
CA ASN A 74 -11.93 -15.76 -6.42
C ASN A 74 -12.83 -15.20 -7.53
N PRO A 75 -12.30 -14.49 -8.53
CA PRO A 75 -13.10 -13.95 -9.63
C PRO A 75 -13.83 -14.99 -10.48
N TRP A 76 -13.47 -16.28 -10.39
CA TRP A 76 -14.20 -17.35 -11.07
C TRP A 76 -15.59 -17.61 -10.48
N GLY A 77 -15.81 -17.21 -9.22
CA GLY A 77 -17.06 -17.43 -8.52
C GLY A 77 -17.24 -18.87 -8.01
N PHE A 78 -16.16 -19.64 -7.92
CA PHE A 78 -16.07 -21.00 -7.40
C PHE A 78 -14.58 -21.34 -7.17
N VAL A 79 -14.28 -22.49 -6.57
CA VAL A 79 -12.93 -22.87 -6.09
C VAL A 79 -12.48 -21.93 -4.98
N GLU A 80 -12.92 -22.28 -3.78
CA GLU A 80 -12.68 -21.54 -2.55
C GLU A 80 -11.63 -22.23 -1.67
N PHE A 81 -11.10 -21.44 -0.75
CA PHE A 81 -10.26 -21.95 0.33
C PHE A 81 -11.01 -23.00 1.14
N CYS A 82 -10.34 -24.08 1.53
CA CYS A 82 -10.94 -25.14 2.35
C CYS A 82 -10.26 -25.33 3.71
N GLY A 83 -9.40 -24.39 4.12
CA GLY A 83 -8.75 -24.38 5.43
C GLY A 83 -9.60 -23.72 6.52
N SER A 84 -8.93 -23.29 7.60
CA SER A 84 -9.55 -22.65 8.76
C SER A 84 -10.37 -21.41 8.36
N TRP A 85 -11.55 -21.21 8.95
CA TRP A 85 -12.47 -20.11 8.60
C TRP A 85 -13.05 -20.12 7.18
N SER A 86 -12.78 -21.15 6.36
CA SER A 86 -13.50 -21.34 5.11
C SER A 86 -14.99 -21.60 5.32
N ASP A 87 -15.77 -21.48 4.25
CA ASP A 87 -17.21 -21.70 4.22
C ASP A 87 -17.64 -23.11 4.68
N LYS A 88 -16.74 -24.09 4.54
CA LYS A 88 -16.95 -25.49 4.92
C LYS A 88 -16.32 -25.83 6.27
N CYS A 89 -15.63 -24.89 6.92
CA CYS A 89 -14.94 -25.13 8.17
C CYS A 89 -15.88 -25.04 9.37
N LYS A 90 -15.61 -25.89 10.38
CA LYS A 90 -16.32 -25.90 11.65
C LYS A 90 -15.87 -24.81 12.63
N ASP A 91 -14.83 -24.03 12.30
CA ASP A 91 -14.38 -22.92 13.14
C ASP A 91 -15.51 -21.92 13.45
N TRP A 92 -16.43 -21.76 12.48
CA TRP A 92 -17.61 -20.94 12.67
C TRP A 92 -18.54 -21.46 13.76
N ASP A 93 -18.56 -22.76 14.09
CA ASP A 93 -19.45 -23.33 15.11
C ASP A 93 -19.17 -22.76 16.50
N GLU A 94 -17.93 -22.35 16.77
CA GLU A 94 -17.48 -21.74 18.04
C GLU A 94 -17.64 -20.21 18.07
N THR A 95 -18.17 -19.62 17.00
CA THR A 95 -18.43 -18.18 16.90
C THR A 95 -19.90 -17.90 17.21
N ASP A 96 -20.15 -16.86 18.02
CA ASP A 96 -21.50 -16.43 18.37
C ASP A 96 -22.31 -16.01 17.14
N GLN A 97 -23.62 -16.28 17.15
CA GLN A 97 -24.50 -15.92 16.02
C GLN A 97 -24.50 -14.40 15.75
N ALA A 98 -24.37 -13.58 16.80
CA ALA A 98 -24.30 -12.13 16.67
C ALA A 98 -23.08 -11.68 15.84
N GLU A 99 -21.93 -12.33 15.99
CA GLU A 99 -20.73 -12.03 15.21
C GLU A 99 -20.89 -12.47 13.75
N LYS A 100 -21.48 -13.65 13.51
CA LYS A 100 -21.80 -14.14 12.15
C LYS A 100 -22.73 -13.17 11.41
N ASP A 101 -23.76 -12.67 12.10
CA ASP A 101 -24.71 -11.71 11.54
C ASP A 101 -24.04 -10.35 11.27
N ARG A 102 -23.16 -9.89 12.17
CA ARG A 102 -22.41 -8.64 12.04
C ARG A 102 -21.51 -8.63 10.81
N ILE A 103 -20.76 -9.71 10.59
CA ILE A 103 -19.89 -9.85 9.40
C ILE A 103 -20.65 -10.25 8.13
N LYS A 104 -21.97 -10.50 8.25
CA LYS A 104 -22.85 -11.00 7.19
C LYS A 104 -22.28 -12.27 6.55
N LEU A 105 -21.92 -13.23 7.41
CA LEU A 105 -21.33 -14.49 7.00
C LEU A 105 -22.23 -15.18 5.97
N LYS A 106 -21.64 -15.53 4.83
CA LYS A 106 -22.24 -16.38 3.81
C LYS A 106 -21.40 -17.65 3.74
N LEU A 107 -22.08 -18.78 3.64
CA LEU A 107 -21.46 -20.10 3.55
C LEU A 107 -21.98 -20.72 2.25
N GLU A 108 -21.54 -20.19 1.12
CA GLU A 108 -22.06 -20.49 -0.22
C GLU A 108 -20.90 -20.56 -1.21
N GLU A 109 -20.91 -21.50 -2.15
CA GLU A 109 -19.87 -21.56 -3.17
C GLU A 109 -20.09 -20.45 -4.24
N ASP A 110 -19.68 -19.23 -3.92
CA ASP A 110 -19.79 -18.03 -4.76
C ASP A 110 -18.42 -17.37 -5.09
N GLY A 111 -17.34 -18.03 -4.65
CA GLY A 111 -15.96 -17.62 -4.77
C GLY A 111 -15.48 -16.69 -3.65
N GLU A 112 -16.35 -16.21 -2.76
CA GLU A 112 -15.99 -15.42 -1.59
C GLU A 112 -15.78 -16.32 -0.38
N PHE A 113 -14.68 -16.11 0.37
CA PHE A 113 -14.37 -16.90 1.55
C PHE A 113 -13.58 -16.07 2.56
N TRP A 114 -13.62 -16.47 3.82
CA TRP A 114 -12.77 -15.91 4.87
C TRP A 114 -11.52 -16.76 5.07
N ILE A 115 -10.43 -16.11 5.50
CA ILE A 115 -9.18 -16.73 5.88
C ILE A 115 -8.55 -15.95 7.04
N SER A 116 -7.89 -16.64 7.96
CA SER A 116 -7.12 -15.99 9.03
C SER A 116 -5.94 -15.22 8.44
N ILE A 117 -5.54 -14.12 9.08
CA ILE A 117 -4.34 -13.40 8.65
C ILE A 117 -3.09 -14.29 8.72
N ASP A 118 -3.02 -15.21 9.68
CA ASP A 118 -1.90 -16.12 9.83
C ASP A 118 -1.80 -17.11 8.67
N ASP A 119 -2.92 -17.69 8.23
CA ASP A 119 -2.93 -18.60 7.08
C ASP A 119 -2.73 -17.84 5.77
N PHE A 120 -3.28 -16.63 5.68
CA PHE A 120 -3.01 -15.72 4.57
C PHE A 120 -1.50 -15.43 4.45
N SER A 121 -0.84 -15.08 5.56
CA SER A 121 0.59 -14.75 5.60
C SER A 121 1.50 -15.93 5.26
N LYS A 122 1.07 -17.17 5.52
CA LYS A 122 1.81 -18.38 5.15
C LYS A 122 1.62 -18.75 3.67
N THR A 123 0.48 -18.40 3.09
CA THR A 123 0.04 -18.94 1.80
C THR A 123 0.26 -17.97 0.64
N PHE A 124 -0.07 -16.70 0.84
CA PHE A 124 0.03 -15.67 -0.20
C PHE A 124 1.41 -15.01 -0.19
N ASN A 125 1.91 -14.64 -1.37
CA ASN A 125 3.25 -14.06 -1.50
C ASN A 125 3.22 -12.55 -1.71
N MET A 126 2.21 -12.05 -2.41
CA MET A 126 2.16 -10.67 -2.87
C MET A 126 0.77 -10.08 -2.67
N VAL A 127 0.73 -8.84 -2.20
CA VAL A 127 -0.45 -7.96 -2.27
C VAL A 127 -0.16 -6.85 -3.27
N GLU A 128 -1.15 -6.54 -4.11
CA GLU A 128 -1.15 -5.33 -4.92
C GLU A 128 -2.26 -4.41 -4.41
N LEU A 129 -1.90 -3.13 -4.28
CA LEU A 129 -2.79 -2.09 -3.83
C LEU A 129 -2.95 -1.07 -4.95
N CYS A 130 -4.18 -0.72 -5.26
CA CYS A 130 -4.51 0.38 -6.15
C CYS A 130 -5.39 1.37 -5.39
N SER A 131 -4.78 2.48 -4.99
CA SER A 131 -5.49 3.63 -4.43
C SER A 131 -5.59 4.72 -5.50
N VAL A 132 -6.70 5.44 -5.50
CA VAL A 132 -6.88 6.64 -6.33
C VAL A 132 -6.15 7.83 -5.72
N SER A 133 -5.96 7.83 -4.40
CA SER A 133 -5.17 8.84 -3.69
C SER A 133 -3.79 8.26 -3.34
N PRO A 134 -2.69 8.99 -3.61
CA PRO A 134 -1.34 8.55 -3.27
C PRO A 134 -0.99 8.69 -1.77
N ASP A 135 -1.98 8.94 -0.91
CA ASP A 135 -1.81 9.01 0.55
C ASP A 135 -1.15 7.75 1.12
N SER A 136 -0.31 7.95 2.15
CA SER A 136 0.41 6.88 2.82
C SER A 136 -0.56 5.89 3.47
N LEU A 137 -0.20 4.61 3.47
CA LEU A 137 -1.01 3.57 4.09
C LEU A 137 -1.04 3.66 5.63
N GLU A 138 -0.08 4.36 6.21
CA GLU A 138 0.24 4.35 7.65
C GLU A 138 -0.30 5.56 8.42
N GLU A 139 -0.82 6.56 7.71
CA GLU A 139 -1.40 7.77 8.32
C GLU A 139 -2.91 7.60 8.48
N ASP A 140 -3.37 7.75 9.72
CA ASP A 140 -4.80 7.82 10.10
C ASP A 140 -5.31 9.25 9.85
N THR A 141 -5.27 9.70 8.60
CA THR A 141 -5.89 10.98 8.23
C THR A 141 -7.40 10.80 8.14
N ALA A 142 -8.03 10.78 9.31
CA ALA A 142 -9.46 10.94 9.42
C ALA A 142 -9.85 12.31 8.85
N ALA A 143 -10.45 12.31 7.65
CA ALA A 143 -11.12 13.45 7.04
C ALA A 143 -10.22 14.66 6.69
N GLY A 144 -9.53 14.60 5.54
CA GLY A 144 -8.97 15.77 4.86
C GLY A 144 -9.07 15.63 3.36
N GLN A 145 -9.38 16.72 2.64
CA GLN A 145 -9.29 16.74 1.18
C GLN A 145 -7.86 16.35 0.75
N SER A 146 -7.73 15.51 -0.28
CA SER A 146 -6.42 15.10 -0.82
C SER A 146 -5.54 16.34 -1.08
N THR A 147 -4.36 16.37 -0.46
CA THR A 147 -3.36 17.45 -0.59
C THR A 147 -2.52 17.31 -1.87
N TRP A 148 -2.80 16.31 -2.70
CA TRP A 148 -1.98 15.98 -3.86
C TRP A 148 -2.39 16.75 -5.11
N THR A 149 -1.40 17.40 -5.72
CA THR A 149 -1.54 17.99 -7.06
C THR A 149 -1.08 17.00 -8.13
N VAL A 150 -1.98 16.64 -9.05
CA VAL A 150 -1.68 15.72 -10.16
C VAL A 150 -1.33 16.49 -11.43
N SER A 151 -0.22 16.14 -12.06
CA SER A 151 0.14 16.60 -13.41
C SER A 151 0.37 15.41 -14.35
N GLU A 152 -0.22 15.45 -15.55
CA GLU A 152 -0.07 14.41 -16.57
C GLU A 152 0.75 14.94 -17.75
N HIS A 153 1.75 14.17 -18.18
CA HIS A 153 2.48 14.41 -19.42
C HIS A 153 2.37 13.22 -20.37
N LYS A 154 2.21 13.49 -21.66
CA LYS A 154 2.17 12.48 -22.73
C LYS A 154 3.39 12.63 -23.63
N GLY A 155 4.01 11.51 -23.97
CA GLY A 155 5.20 11.47 -24.82
C GLY A 155 5.31 10.16 -25.59
N THR A 156 6.24 10.13 -26.55
CA THR A 156 6.47 8.98 -27.43
C THR A 156 7.97 8.80 -27.68
N TRP A 157 8.42 7.55 -27.68
CA TRP A 157 9.76 7.17 -28.16
C TRP A 157 9.69 6.72 -29.61
N VAL A 158 10.29 7.51 -30.52
CA VAL A 158 10.32 7.26 -31.95
C VAL A 158 11.73 6.84 -32.37
N SER A 159 11.83 5.72 -33.09
CA SER A 159 13.12 5.21 -33.59
C SER A 159 13.85 6.27 -34.42
N GLY A 160 15.17 6.38 -34.23
CA GLY A 160 16.02 7.37 -34.91
C GLY A 160 15.91 8.81 -34.40
N SER A 161 14.91 9.12 -33.56
CA SER A 161 14.69 10.45 -32.99
C SER A 161 14.76 10.39 -31.46
N THR A 162 13.61 10.22 -30.79
CA THR A 162 13.50 10.32 -29.33
C THR A 162 13.76 9.01 -28.58
N ALA A 163 13.84 7.86 -29.27
CA ALA A 163 14.15 6.56 -28.66
C ALA A 163 15.64 6.45 -28.25
N GLY A 164 16.04 7.20 -27.22
CA GLY A 164 17.43 7.35 -26.79
C GLY A 164 18.03 6.16 -26.05
N GLY A 165 17.19 5.23 -25.58
CA GLY A 165 17.60 4.08 -24.78
C GLY A 165 17.85 4.44 -23.31
N SER A 166 18.47 3.52 -22.56
CA SER A 166 18.78 3.71 -21.12
C SER A 166 20.04 4.55 -20.91
N ARG A 167 20.37 4.88 -19.65
CA ARG A 167 21.63 5.56 -19.28
C ARG A 167 22.89 4.83 -19.78
N LYS A 168 22.81 3.51 -20.00
CA LYS A 168 23.91 2.72 -20.60
C LYS A 168 24.23 3.16 -22.04
N ASN A 169 23.28 3.80 -22.74
CA ASN A 169 23.41 4.29 -24.11
C ASN A 169 23.73 5.80 -24.13
N ASN A 170 24.89 6.18 -23.60
CA ASN A 170 25.24 7.61 -23.37
C ASN A 170 25.19 8.49 -24.64
N LYS A 171 25.41 7.92 -25.83
CA LYS A 171 25.39 8.67 -27.12
C LYS A 171 23.99 9.17 -27.51
N SER A 172 22.94 8.52 -27.05
CA SER A 172 21.55 8.78 -27.47
C SER A 172 20.60 9.06 -26.30
N PHE A 173 21.01 8.75 -25.06
CA PHE A 173 20.17 8.89 -23.87
C PHE A 173 19.55 10.29 -23.71
N TRP A 174 20.32 11.35 -24.01
CA TRP A 174 19.86 12.73 -23.92
C TRP A 174 18.71 13.07 -24.89
N LYS A 175 18.49 12.27 -25.94
CA LYS A 175 17.40 12.46 -26.91
C LYS A 175 16.03 12.02 -26.40
N ASN A 176 15.98 11.28 -25.28
CA ASN A 176 14.71 10.93 -24.65
C ASN A 176 13.96 12.22 -24.24
N PRO A 177 12.61 12.22 -24.24
CA PRO A 177 11.83 13.36 -23.74
C PRO A 177 12.22 13.70 -22.29
N GLN A 178 12.32 14.99 -21.98
CA GLN A 178 12.68 15.50 -20.67
C GLN A 178 11.54 16.37 -20.13
N PHE A 179 11.22 16.22 -18.86
CA PHE A 179 10.18 16.96 -18.17
C PHE A 179 10.80 17.63 -16.94
N GLN A 180 10.44 18.88 -16.68
CA GLN A 180 10.95 19.63 -15.54
C GLN A 180 9.94 19.52 -14.39
N LEU A 181 10.40 19.02 -13.25
CA LEU A 181 9.66 19.03 -11.99
C LEU A 181 10.07 20.27 -11.19
N VAL A 182 9.10 21.11 -10.83
CA VAL A 182 9.32 22.33 -10.04
C VAL A 182 8.65 22.14 -8.69
N LEU A 183 9.46 21.98 -7.64
CA LEU A 183 9.00 21.80 -6.27
C LEU A 183 8.99 23.18 -5.59
N GLN A 184 7.81 23.74 -5.35
CA GLN A 184 7.63 25.07 -4.76
C GLN A 184 7.20 25.02 -3.30
N GLU A 185 6.23 24.16 -3.01
CA GLU A 185 5.62 23.99 -1.70
C GLU A 185 6.34 22.89 -0.91
N ARG A 186 6.31 23.01 0.42
CA ARG A 186 6.92 22.04 1.34
C ARG A 186 5.82 21.15 1.92
N ASP A 187 6.19 19.96 2.31
CA ASP A 187 5.31 19.10 3.10
C ASP A 187 5.07 19.80 4.46
N GLN A 188 3.84 19.75 4.97
CA GLN A 188 3.49 20.26 6.29
C GLN A 188 3.95 19.24 7.34
N ASP A 189 4.75 19.66 8.31
CA ASP A 189 5.17 18.83 9.43
C ASP A 189 4.09 18.96 10.54
N GLU A 190 3.42 17.87 10.94
CA GLU A 190 2.37 17.87 11.98
C GLU A 190 2.88 18.39 13.34
N GLU A 191 4.19 18.32 13.60
CA GLU A 191 4.84 18.87 14.81
C GLU A 191 4.82 20.42 14.87
N GLU A 192 4.59 21.13 13.75
CA GLU A 192 4.50 22.59 13.74
C GLU A 192 3.11 23.09 14.22
N GLU A 193 2.07 22.25 14.21
CA GLU A 193 0.72 22.63 14.67
C GLU A 193 0.58 22.58 16.21
N GLU A 194 1.23 21.63 16.89
CA GLU A 194 1.18 21.51 18.36
C GLU A 194 1.88 22.69 19.07
N GLU A 195 2.91 23.29 18.46
CA GLU A 195 3.63 24.44 19.05
C GLU A 195 2.88 25.78 18.93
N GLU A 196 1.88 25.90 18.05
CA GLU A 196 1.04 27.11 17.98
C GLU A 196 -0.10 27.10 19.01
N GLU A 197 -0.62 25.93 19.39
CA GLU A 197 -1.65 25.84 20.44
C GLU A 197 -1.08 25.98 21.87
N ASP A 198 0.16 25.54 22.11
CA ASP A 198 0.82 25.65 23.42
C ASP A 198 1.34 27.07 23.75
N ASN A 199 1.39 27.98 22.78
CA ASN A 199 1.85 29.37 23.01
C ASN A 199 0.75 30.30 23.58
N ASP A 200 -0.50 29.85 23.67
CA ASP A 200 -1.61 30.64 24.22
C ASP A 200 -1.93 30.32 25.70
N GLN A 201 -1.11 29.48 26.35
CA GLN A 201 -1.26 29.16 27.78
C GLN A 201 0.05 29.38 28.55
N GLN A 202 0.45 30.64 28.72
CA GLN A 202 1.52 30.99 29.66
C GLN A 202 1.07 32.11 30.58
N ASP A 203 0.55 31.73 31.75
CA ASP A 203 0.64 32.47 33.00
C ASP A 203 0.23 31.51 34.15
N ASP A 204 1.24 30.96 34.84
CA ASP A 204 1.35 30.88 36.32
C ASP A 204 2.10 29.63 36.84
N ASP A 205 3.16 29.96 37.58
CA ASP A 205 3.71 29.31 38.78
C ASP A 205 4.58 28.04 38.76
N ASP A 206 5.81 28.29 39.25
CA ASP A 206 6.62 27.56 40.23
C ASP A 206 7.36 26.24 39.89
N LYS A 207 8.70 26.40 39.86
CA LYS A 207 9.83 25.52 40.22
C LYS A 207 9.54 24.06 40.59
N LEU A 208 10.36 23.14 40.08
CA LEU A 208 11.37 22.38 40.84
C LEU A 208 12.33 21.58 39.93
N ASP A 209 13.54 21.40 40.44
CA ASP A 209 14.77 20.84 39.87
C ASP A 209 14.73 19.29 39.79
N ASP A 210 15.06 18.72 38.63
CA ASP A 210 15.71 17.40 38.56
C ASP A 210 16.60 17.30 37.31
N GLY A 211 17.76 16.68 37.50
CA GLY A 211 18.85 16.66 36.55
C GLY A 211 18.58 15.75 35.36
N ASP A 212 18.39 16.37 34.20
CA ASP A 212 18.71 15.80 32.91
C ASP A 212 19.30 16.95 32.07
N GLU A 213 20.32 16.70 31.25
CA GLU A 213 20.90 17.75 30.40
C GLU A 213 19.84 18.24 29.41
N MET A 214 19.09 19.28 29.80
CA MET A 214 18.11 19.93 28.95
C MET A 214 18.86 20.65 27.84
N MET A 215 18.75 20.13 26.62
CA MET A 215 19.14 20.82 25.39
C MET A 215 18.55 22.24 25.43
N THR A 216 19.41 23.25 25.28
CA THR A 216 19.00 24.65 25.36
C THR A 216 17.95 24.96 24.29
N ALA A 217 17.08 25.95 24.51
CA ALA A 217 16.09 26.37 23.52
C ALA A 217 16.72 26.75 22.15
N GLU A 218 17.98 27.19 22.15
CA GLU A 218 18.76 27.43 20.93
C GLU A 218 19.24 26.13 20.24
N GLU A 219 19.53 25.07 21.00
CA GLU A 219 19.87 23.74 20.50
C GLU A 219 18.64 23.00 19.96
N LYS A 220 17.48 23.13 20.62
CA LYS A 220 16.19 22.66 20.09
C LYS A 220 15.83 23.40 18.80
N LYS A 221 15.94 24.73 18.76
CA LYS A 221 15.78 25.52 17.53
C LYS A 221 16.78 25.13 16.44
N LYS A 222 18.02 24.77 16.77
CA LYS A 222 19.01 24.29 15.78
C LYS A 222 18.72 22.87 15.29
N ALA A 223 18.21 21.99 16.16
CA ALA A 223 17.82 20.62 15.82
C ALA A 223 16.55 20.61 14.94
N GLN A 224 15.54 21.42 15.27
CA GLN A 224 14.36 21.65 14.42
C GLN A 224 14.74 22.31 13.09
N LYS A 225 15.61 23.33 13.09
CA LYS A 225 16.08 24.00 11.86
C LYS A 225 16.96 23.12 10.96
N GLN A 226 17.34 21.91 11.42
CA GLN A 226 18.05 20.90 10.64
C GLN A 226 17.15 19.77 10.09
N LYS A 227 15.85 19.71 10.40
CA LYS A 227 14.93 18.88 9.61
C LYS A 227 14.92 19.42 8.18
N ALA A 228 15.43 18.61 7.26
CA ALA A 228 15.59 19.02 5.87
C ALA A 228 14.22 19.34 5.30
N LYS A 229 14.06 20.55 4.76
CA LYS A 229 12.87 20.96 4.00
C LYS A 229 12.63 19.94 2.89
N HIS A 230 11.59 19.14 3.03
CA HIS A 230 11.27 18.07 2.10
C HIS A 230 9.97 18.40 1.34
N CYS A 231 9.87 17.84 0.15
CA CYS A 231 8.71 17.93 -0.72
C CYS A 231 8.55 16.53 -1.32
N THR A 232 7.40 15.92 -1.08
CA THR A 232 7.14 14.54 -1.46
C THR A 232 6.47 14.51 -2.83
N VAL A 233 7.02 13.70 -3.74
CA VAL A 233 6.48 13.53 -5.10
C VAL A 233 6.45 12.06 -5.47
N LEU A 234 5.29 11.62 -5.97
CA LEU A 234 5.14 10.33 -6.63
C LEU A 234 5.25 10.53 -8.15
N VAL A 235 6.16 9.80 -8.80
CA VAL A 235 6.34 9.83 -10.25
C VAL A 235 6.05 8.45 -10.83
N GLU A 236 5.05 8.38 -11.70
CA GLU A 236 4.67 7.16 -12.41
C GLU A 236 4.92 7.26 -13.92
N LEU A 237 5.43 6.18 -14.52
CA LEU A 237 5.66 6.08 -15.95
C LEU A 237 4.89 4.89 -16.55
N LEU A 238 3.89 5.19 -17.37
CA LEU A 238 3.00 4.18 -17.97
C LEU A 238 3.18 4.07 -19.48
N GLN A 239 3.35 2.84 -19.97
CA GLN A 239 3.41 2.54 -21.41
C GLN A 239 2.02 2.20 -21.97
N LYS A 240 1.65 2.84 -23.09
CA LYS A 240 0.32 2.70 -23.72
C LYS A 240 0.30 1.62 -24.79
N ASN A 241 -0.84 0.96 -24.96
CA ASN A 241 -1.16 0.04 -26.08
C ASN A 241 -0.18 -1.15 -26.25
N ARG A 242 0.27 -1.77 -25.15
CA ARG A 242 1.26 -2.88 -25.17
C ARG A 242 0.66 -4.29 -25.20
N ARG A 243 -0.64 -4.42 -24.97
CA ARG A 243 -1.41 -5.65 -25.16
C ARG A 243 -2.03 -5.62 -26.55
N GLN A 244 -1.61 -6.52 -27.42
CA GLN A 244 -2.26 -6.81 -28.71
C GLN A 244 -2.89 -8.20 -28.63
N LYS A 245 -3.89 -8.48 -29.49
CA LYS A 245 -4.78 -9.65 -29.40
C LYS A 245 -4.08 -10.98 -29.04
N ASP A 246 -2.93 -11.24 -29.66
CA ASP A 246 -2.16 -12.48 -29.45
C ASP A 246 -0.70 -12.23 -29.04
N LYS A 247 -0.36 -10.99 -28.69
CA LYS A 247 1.01 -10.59 -28.34
C LYS A 247 1.02 -9.60 -27.19
N THR A 248 1.65 -10.02 -26.11
CA THR A 248 2.04 -9.14 -25.01
C THR A 248 3.49 -8.75 -25.22
N ASN A 249 3.77 -7.47 -25.43
CA ASN A 249 5.13 -6.98 -25.57
C ASN A 249 5.28 -5.77 -24.64
N PHE A 250 5.63 -5.96 -23.38
CA PHE A 250 5.98 -4.83 -22.52
C PHE A 250 7.44 -4.46 -22.76
N LEU A 251 7.73 -3.17 -22.95
CA LEU A 251 9.11 -2.70 -22.98
C LEU A 251 9.60 -2.52 -21.55
N TYR A 252 10.89 -2.74 -21.34
CA TYR A 252 11.57 -2.26 -20.13
C TYR A 252 11.61 -0.73 -20.19
N VAL A 253 10.85 -0.09 -19.31
CA VAL A 253 10.77 1.37 -19.16
C VAL A 253 11.25 1.76 -17.78
N ALA A 254 11.91 2.89 -17.69
CA ALA A 254 12.37 3.51 -16.45
C ALA A 254 12.59 4.99 -16.71
N PHE A 255 12.73 5.76 -15.64
CA PHE A 255 13.08 7.17 -15.70
C PHE A 255 14.25 7.46 -14.75
N HIS A 256 14.85 8.63 -14.92
CA HIS A 256 15.87 9.15 -14.03
C HIS A 256 15.53 10.61 -13.71
N VAL A 257 15.67 10.98 -12.44
CA VAL A 257 15.48 12.34 -11.97
C VAL A 257 16.85 12.96 -11.73
N TYR A 258 17.06 14.16 -12.27
CA TYR A 258 18.30 14.92 -12.12
C TYR A 258 17.99 16.29 -11.54
N LYS A 259 18.83 16.76 -10.61
CA LYS A 259 18.76 18.13 -10.12
C LYS A 259 19.30 19.06 -11.21
N VAL A 260 18.49 20.05 -11.59
CA VAL A 260 18.92 21.11 -12.52
C VAL A 260 19.91 22.02 -11.79
N PRO A 261 21.11 22.28 -12.35
CA PRO A 261 22.06 23.22 -11.76
C PRO A 261 21.47 24.63 -11.66
N PRO A 262 21.84 25.41 -10.63
CA PRO A 262 21.51 26.84 -10.60
C PRO A 262 22.12 27.54 -11.82
N LYS A 263 21.39 28.51 -12.36
CA LYS A 263 21.86 29.36 -13.46
C LYS A 263 22.89 30.37 -12.97
#